data_AF-A0A139I0V3-F1
#
_entry.id   AF-A0A139I0V3-F1
#
_cell.length_a   1.000
_cell.length_b   1.000
_cell.length_c   1.000
_cell.angle_alpha   90.00
_cell.angle_beta   90.00
_cell.angle_gamma   90.00
#
_symmetry.space_group_name_H-M   'P 1'
#
loop_
_entity.id
_entity.type
_entity.pdbx_description
1 polymer ?
#
loop_
_entity_poly.entity_id
_entity_poly.type
_entity_poly.pdbx_seq_one_letter_code
_entity_poly.pdbx_strand_id
1 'polypeptide(L)'
;MANASTELLGSMPEIKQTNSEHINLSLIGAVPSLANAIVATEIFEARGGESQKITVDLQRSHNYIDPDIGMTPKINGQSEINLDLVGGNPFLGNINIYETADGRHVGPSAVYVDLVYQWSTFLRCAVNTADIAAAIANWKVEGE
;
A
#
# COMPACT_ATOMS: atom_id res chain seq x y z
N MET A 1 -12.94 -35.10 -4.97
CA MET A 1 -11.71 -34.43 -5.43
C MET A 1 -12.15 -33.10 -6.02
N ALA A 2 -11.57 -32.00 -5.55
CA ALA A 2 -11.90 -30.66 -6.05
C ALA A 2 -11.62 -30.60 -7.56
N ASN A 3 -12.55 -30.01 -8.32
CA ASN A 3 -12.49 -29.97 -9.79
C ASN A 3 -12.07 -28.59 -10.32
N ALA A 4 -11.73 -27.67 -9.41
CA ALA A 4 -11.28 -26.33 -9.78
C ALA A 4 -10.10 -26.40 -10.75
N SER A 5 -10.17 -25.59 -11.81
CA SER A 5 -9.10 -25.47 -12.81
C SER A 5 -8.54 -24.06 -12.80
N THR A 6 -7.22 -23.96 -12.96
CA THR A 6 -6.49 -22.68 -12.95
C THR A 6 -5.90 -22.42 -14.32
N GLU A 7 -6.05 -21.19 -14.81
CA GLU A 7 -5.47 -20.73 -16.06
C GLU A 7 -4.71 -19.43 -15.86
N LEU A 8 -3.46 -19.40 -16.32
CA LEU A 8 -2.64 -18.20 -16.37
C LEU A 8 -2.84 -17.53 -17.73
N LEU A 9 -3.32 -16.29 -17.70
CA LEU A 9 -3.54 -15.46 -18.87
C LEU A 9 -2.40 -14.45 -19.01
N GLY A 10 -2.07 -14.12 -20.26
CA GLY A 10 -1.00 -13.16 -20.57
C GLY A 10 0.41 -13.71 -20.33
N SER A 11 1.39 -13.05 -20.93
CA SER A 11 2.81 -13.29 -20.62
C SER A 11 3.23 -12.45 -19.42
N MET A 12 4.29 -12.87 -18.72
CA MET A 12 4.99 -11.94 -17.85
C MET A 12 5.42 -10.70 -18.65
N PRO A 13 5.26 -9.47 -18.12
CA PRO A 13 5.81 -8.28 -18.75
C PRO A 13 7.32 -8.43 -18.93
N GLU A 14 7.87 -7.98 -20.05
CA GLU A 14 9.33 -7.94 -20.21
C GLU A 14 9.93 -6.94 -19.22
N ILE A 15 11.14 -7.21 -18.71
CA ILE A 15 11.84 -6.31 -17.77
C ILE A 15 11.88 -4.87 -18.31
N LYS A 16 12.10 -4.69 -19.62
CA LYS A 16 12.14 -3.38 -20.30
C LYS A 16 10.82 -2.61 -20.27
N GLN A 17 9.71 -3.31 -20.05
CA GLN A 17 8.36 -2.73 -19.92
C GLN A 17 8.02 -2.44 -18.45
N THR A 18 8.93 -2.74 -17.53
CA THR A 18 8.77 -2.50 -16.10
C THR A 18 9.86 -1.57 -15.59
N ASN A 19 9.60 -0.88 -14.48
CA ASN A 19 10.61 -0.06 -13.79
C ASN A 19 11.42 -0.86 -12.76
N SER A 20 11.47 -2.20 -12.88
CA SER A 20 12.09 -3.08 -11.89
C SER A 20 13.13 -3.98 -12.53
N GLU A 21 14.33 -4.01 -11.97
CA GLU A 21 15.46 -4.79 -12.48
C GLU A 21 15.67 -6.12 -11.74
N HIS A 22 15.05 -6.27 -10.56
CA HIS A 22 15.32 -7.40 -9.66
C HIS A 22 14.07 -8.19 -9.28
N ILE A 23 12.89 -7.58 -9.40
CA ILE A 23 11.64 -8.15 -8.90
C ILE A 23 10.55 -8.00 -9.95
N ASN A 24 9.92 -9.11 -10.35
CA ASN A 24 8.74 -9.04 -11.20
C ASN A 24 7.50 -8.77 -10.33
N LEU A 25 7.05 -7.52 -10.30
CA LEU A 25 5.89 -7.11 -9.50
C LEU A 25 4.61 -7.87 -9.89
N SER A 26 4.47 -8.30 -11.14
CA SER A 26 3.32 -9.11 -11.54
C SER A 26 3.24 -10.43 -10.79
N LEU A 27 4.38 -11.08 -10.51
CA LEU A 27 4.40 -12.33 -9.75
C LEU A 27 4.05 -12.13 -8.28
N ILE A 28 4.44 -10.98 -7.70
CA ILE A 28 4.11 -10.61 -6.32
C ILE A 28 2.60 -10.49 -6.13
N GLY A 29 1.87 -9.94 -7.10
CA GLY A 29 0.41 -9.90 -7.04
C GLY A 29 -0.25 -11.24 -7.41
N ALA A 30 0.26 -11.91 -8.45
CA ALA A 30 -0.37 -13.10 -9.02
C ALA A 30 -0.36 -14.30 -8.06
N VAL A 31 0.80 -14.61 -7.47
CA VAL A 31 0.99 -15.85 -6.71
C VAL A 31 0.15 -15.88 -5.43
N PRO A 32 0.17 -14.86 -4.55
CA PRO A 32 -0.65 -14.86 -3.35
C PRO A 32 -2.15 -14.82 -3.67
N SER A 33 -2.54 -14.04 -4.68
CA SER A 33 -3.95 -13.93 -5.09
C SER A 33 -4.49 -15.27 -5.61
N LEU A 34 -3.71 -15.96 -6.46
CA LEU A 34 -4.09 -17.27 -6.99
C LEU A 34 -4.17 -18.33 -5.87
N ALA A 35 -3.21 -18.35 -4.95
CA ALA A 35 -3.23 -19.28 -3.82
C ALA A 35 -4.48 -19.08 -2.95
N ASN A 36 -4.83 -17.83 -2.64
CA ASN A 36 -6.05 -17.51 -1.90
C ASN A 36 -7.31 -17.92 -2.67
N ALA A 37 -7.37 -17.67 -3.98
CA ALA A 37 -8.51 -18.03 -4.82
C ALA A 37 -8.72 -19.55 -4.85
N ILE A 38 -7.66 -20.35 -4.99
CA ILE A 38 -7.72 -21.81 -4.98
C ILE A 38 -8.33 -22.31 -3.66
N VAL A 39 -7.79 -21.86 -2.53
CA VAL A 39 -8.28 -22.28 -1.20
C VAL A 39 -9.73 -21.83 -0.98
N ALA A 40 -10.08 -20.63 -1.40
CA ALA A 40 -11.45 -20.12 -1.30
C ALA A 40 -12.43 -20.97 -2.13
N THR A 41 -12.05 -21.32 -3.36
CA THR A 41 -12.85 -22.20 -4.22
C THR A 41 -12.99 -23.59 -3.62
N GLU A 42 -11.92 -24.18 -3.08
CA GLU A 42 -12.00 -25.50 -2.41
C GLU A 42 -12.96 -25.49 -1.23
N ILE A 43 -12.92 -24.44 -0.40
CA ILE A 43 -13.86 -24.28 0.72
C ILE A 43 -15.31 -24.11 0.22
N PHE A 44 -15.50 -23.36 -0.86
CA PHE A 44 -16.82 -23.15 -1.46
C PHE A 44 -17.40 -24.45 -2.03
N GLU A 45 -16.62 -25.20 -2.80
CA GLU A 45 -16.99 -26.51 -3.34
C GLU A 45 -17.30 -27.52 -2.22
N ALA A 46 -16.47 -27.56 -1.17
CA ALA A 46 -16.67 -28.44 -0.02
C ALA A 46 -17.98 -28.14 0.75
N ARG A 47 -18.53 -26.94 0.60
CA ARG A 47 -19.81 -26.51 1.20
C ARG A 47 -21.01 -26.71 0.27
N GLY A 48 -20.83 -27.45 -0.83
CA GLY A 48 -21.88 -27.70 -1.82
C GLY A 48 -22.00 -26.61 -2.89
N GLY A 49 -21.04 -25.69 -2.94
CA GLY A 49 -20.92 -24.75 -4.04
C GLY A 49 -20.53 -25.43 -5.36
N GLU A 50 -20.83 -24.78 -6.47
CA GLU A 50 -20.41 -25.24 -7.79
C GLU A 50 -18.90 -25.09 -7.99
N SER A 51 -18.34 -25.92 -8.88
CA SER A 51 -16.93 -25.84 -9.20
C SER A 51 -16.58 -24.56 -9.96
N GLN A 52 -15.44 -23.97 -9.64
CA GLN A 52 -15.02 -22.69 -10.23
C GLN A 52 -13.79 -22.85 -11.13
N LYS A 53 -13.76 -22.06 -12.19
CA LYS A 53 -12.57 -21.84 -13.01
C LYS A 53 -11.91 -20.53 -12.58
N ILE A 54 -10.64 -20.60 -12.20
CA ILE A 54 -9.87 -19.44 -11.75
C ILE A 54 -8.95 -18.99 -12.89
N THR A 55 -9.01 -17.72 -13.24
CA THR A 55 -8.12 -17.09 -14.21
C THR A 55 -7.31 -15.97 -13.54
N VAL A 56 -6.02 -15.90 -13.84
CA VAL A 56 -5.13 -14.82 -13.37
C VAL A 56 -4.39 -14.24 -14.55
N ASP A 57 -4.51 -12.93 -14.76
CA ASP A 57 -3.78 -12.19 -15.79
C ASP A 57 -2.46 -11.65 -15.24
N LEU A 58 -1.35 -12.25 -15.68
CA LEU A 58 -0.01 -11.87 -15.23
C LEU A 58 0.37 -10.45 -15.66
N GLN A 59 -0.18 -9.90 -16.74
CA GLN A 59 0.12 -8.53 -17.15
C GLN A 59 -0.52 -7.50 -16.22
N ARG A 60 -1.62 -7.87 -15.55
CA ARG A 60 -2.40 -6.97 -14.69
C ARG A 60 -2.27 -7.27 -13.21
N SER A 61 -1.58 -8.34 -12.84
CA SER A 61 -1.49 -8.79 -11.46
C SER A 61 -0.83 -7.79 -10.51
N HIS A 62 -0.04 -6.85 -11.03
CA HIS A 62 0.54 -5.77 -10.21
C HIS A 62 -0.44 -4.63 -9.87
N ASN A 63 -1.56 -4.50 -10.61
CA ASN A 63 -2.49 -3.37 -10.48
C ASN A 63 -3.27 -3.32 -9.16
N TYR A 64 -3.17 -4.36 -8.32
CA TYR A 64 -3.94 -4.50 -7.09
C TYR A 64 -3.08 -4.97 -5.90
N ILE A 65 -1.76 -4.72 -5.95
CA ILE A 65 -0.87 -4.95 -4.81
C ILE A 65 -1.17 -3.93 -3.70
N ASP A 66 -1.41 -2.68 -4.12
CA ASP A 66 -1.89 -1.62 -3.26
C ASP A 66 -3.36 -1.35 -3.62
N PRO A 67 -4.33 -1.75 -2.77
CA PRO A 67 -5.74 -1.54 -3.04
C PRO A 67 -6.14 -0.06 -2.97
N ASP A 68 -5.31 0.81 -2.38
CA ASP A 68 -5.58 2.24 -2.24
C ASP A 68 -5.08 3.04 -3.44
N ILE A 69 -4.09 2.53 -4.19
CA ILE A 69 -3.51 3.17 -5.38
C ILE A 69 -4.11 2.58 -6.65
N GLY A 70 -4.98 3.36 -7.31
CA GLY A 70 -5.57 3.01 -8.61
C GLY A 70 -6.95 2.35 -8.53
N MET A 71 -7.36 1.91 -7.34
CA MET A 71 -8.76 1.60 -7.05
C MET A 71 -9.45 2.88 -6.60
N THR A 72 -10.39 3.39 -7.40
CA THR A 72 -11.36 4.41 -6.95
C THR A 72 -12.73 3.74 -6.81
N PRO A 73 -12.91 2.79 -5.86
CA PRO A 73 -14.24 2.30 -5.55
C PRO A 73 -15.09 3.51 -5.17
N LYS A 74 -16.17 3.70 -5.93
CA LYS A 74 -17.13 4.76 -5.69
C LYS A 74 -18.32 4.16 -4.96
N ILE A 75 -18.52 4.51 -3.70
CA ILE A 75 -19.80 4.29 -3.03
C ILE A 75 -20.63 5.55 -3.27
N ASN A 76 -21.77 5.41 -3.95
CA ASN A 76 -22.66 6.53 -4.29
C ASN A 76 -21.98 7.69 -5.05
N GLY A 77 -20.97 7.39 -5.88
CA GLY A 77 -20.25 8.41 -6.66
C GLY A 77 -19.14 9.14 -5.90
N GLN A 78 -18.98 8.90 -4.60
CA GLN A 78 -17.86 9.40 -3.81
C GLN A 78 -16.73 8.37 -3.77
N SER A 79 -15.51 8.80 -4.11
CA SER A 79 -14.30 7.97 -3.95
C SER A 79 -14.01 7.77 -2.47
N GLU A 80 -13.69 6.54 -2.05
CA GLU A 80 -13.47 6.18 -0.64
C GLU A 80 -12.30 6.91 0.05
N ILE A 81 -11.33 7.43 -0.72
CA ILE A 81 -10.23 8.25 -0.21
C ILE A 81 -10.06 9.48 -1.12
N ASN A 82 -10.34 10.68 -0.60
CA ASN A 82 -9.97 11.90 -1.31
C ASN A 82 -8.45 12.02 -1.28
N LEU A 83 -7.82 12.09 -2.46
CA LEU A 83 -6.38 12.37 -2.61
C LEU A 83 -5.95 13.60 -1.80
N ASP A 84 -6.86 14.55 -1.58
CA ASP A 84 -6.63 15.73 -0.75
C ASP A 84 -6.29 15.39 0.72
N LEU A 85 -6.81 14.29 1.25
CA LEU A 85 -6.53 13.82 2.62
C LEU A 85 -5.10 13.25 2.75
N VAL A 86 -4.54 12.75 1.65
CA VAL A 86 -3.17 12.21 1.56
C VAL A 86 -2.18 13.30 1.15
N GLY A 87 -2.53 14.11 0.15
CA GLY A 87 -1.68 15.17 -0.41
C GLY A 87 -1.57 16.41 0.48
N GLY A 88 -2.61 16.73 1.27
CA GLY A 88 -2.61 17.88 2.18
C GLY A 88 -2.05 17.59 3.58
N ASN A 89 -1.79 16.33 3.92
CA ASN A 89 -1.32 15.94 5.24
C ASN A 89 0.23 15.90 5.27
N PRO A 90 0.91 16.78 6.02
CA PRO A 90 2.38 16.83 6.05
C PRO A 90 3.02 15.60 6.73
N PHE A 91 2.21 14.78 7.42
CA PHE A 91 2.61 13.50 8.03
C PHE A 91 2.34 12.27 7.14
N LEU A 92 1.78 12.45 5.93
CA LEU A 92 1.53 11.36 4.96
C LEU A 92 2.06 11.68 3.56
N GLY A 93 1.92 12.93 3.10
CA GLY A 93 2.36 13.35 1.78
C GLY A 93 3.86 13.12 1.61
N ASN A 94 4.22 12.29 0.61
CA ASN A 94 5.59 11.89 0.30
C ASN A 94 6.37 11.18 1.42
N ILE A 95 5.72 10.52 2.40
CA ILE A 95 6.39 9.88 3.56
C ILE A 95 7.60 10.70 3.98
N ASN A 96 7.37 11.93 4.46
CA ASN A 96 8.48 12.85 4.69
C ASN A 96 9.42 12.26 5.75
N ILE A 97 10.59 11.84 5.28
CA ILE A 97 11.69 11.39 6.12
C ILE A 97 12.50 12.64 6.45
N TYR A 98 12.49 13.03 7.73
CA TYR A 98 13.19 14.20 8.23
C TYR A 98 14.50 13.79 8.89
N GLU A 99 15.55 14.56 8.64
CA GLU A 99 16.84 14.39 9.31
C GLU A 99 16.81 15.06 10.70
N THR A 100 17.43 14.41 11.67
CA THR A 100 17.58 14.85 13.06
C THR A 100 18.95 15.48 13.29
N ALA A 101 19.19 16.13 14.42
CA ALA A 101 20.45 16.83 14.67
C ALA A 101 21.68 15.90 14.76
N ASP A 102 21.47 14.60 15.00
CA ASP A 102 22.52 13.58 15.05
C ASP A 102 22.68 12.80 13.73
N GLY A 103 22.05 13.28 12.64
CA GLY A 103 22.15 12.69 11.29
C GLY A 103 21.27 11.45 11.08
N ARG A 104 20.42 11.09 12.05
CA ARG A 104 19.43 10.01 11.90
C ARG A 104 18.18 10.54 11.20
N HIS A 105 17.35 9.61 10.74
CA HIS A 105 16.15 9.90 9.95
C HIS A 105 14.88 9.43 10.67
N VAL A 106 13.83 10.26 10.66
CA VAL A 106 12.53 9.97 11.31
C VAL A 106 11.39 10.26 10.34
N GLY A 107 10.43 9.33 10.24
CA GLY A 107 9.18 9.49 9.50
C GLY A 107 7.98 9.52 10.44
N PRO A 108 7.50 10.70 10.89
CA PRO A 108 6.30 10.79 11.72
C PRO A 108 5.05 10.51 10.86
N SER A 109 4.61 9.26 10.81
CA SER A 109 3.43 8.86 10.03
C SER A 109 2.14 9.12 10.81
N ALA A 110 1.14 9.72 10.16
CA ALA A 110 -0.16 9.97 10.78
C ALA A 110 -1.32 9.90 9.77
N VAL A 111 -1.96 8.73 9.67
CA VAL A 111 -3.14 8.53 8.81
C VAL A 111 -4.41 9.16 9.40
N TYR A 112 -4.53 9.13 10.73
CA TYR A 112 -5.71 9.59 11.45
C TYR A 112 -5.53 11.01 11.99
N VAL A 113 -6.62 11.78 12.00
CA VAL A 113 -6.63 13.17 12.49
C VAL A 113 -6.14 13.29 13.94
N ASP A 114 -6.52 12.34 14.81
CA ASP A 114 -6.04 12.36 16.20
C ASP A 114 -4.53 12.14 16.30
N LEU A 115 -3.95 11.32 15.41
CA LEU A 115 -2.50 11.14 15.35
C LEU A 115 -1.79 12.41 14.87
N VAL A 116 -2.38 13.14 13.92
CA VAL A 116 -1.87 14.45 13.47
C VAL A 116 -1.82 15.43 14.65
N TYR A 117 -2.85 15.45 15.50
CA TYR A 117 -2.85 16.29 16.70
C TYR A 117 -1.87 15.82 17.77
N GLN A 118 -1.74 14.52 17.98
CA GLN A 118 -0.75 13.96 18.91
C GLN A 118 0.67 14.32 18.48
N TRP A 119 1.00 14.17 17.19
CA TRP A 119 2.30 14.54 16.65
C TRP A 119 2.60 16.03 16.76
N SER A 120 1.66 16.88 16.35
CA SER A 120 1.85 18.34 16.44
C SER A 120 1.96 18.82 17.89
N THR A 121 1.23 18.21 18.82
CA THR A 121 1.35 18.49 20.27
C THR A 121 2.71 18.03 20.81
N PHE A 122 3.15 16.84 20.44
CA PHE A 122 4.44 16.29 20.87
C PHE A 122 5.62 17.13 20.34
N LEU A 123 5.58 17.49 19.05
CA LEU A 123 6.58 18.33 18.39
C LEU A 123 6.47 19.81 18.75
N ARG A 124 5.34 20.22 19.34
CA ARG A 124 5.00 21.62 19.65
C ARG A 124 5.12 22.53 18.42
N CYS A 125 4.63 22.05 17.28
CA CYS A 125 4.74 22.73 16.00
C CYS A 125 3.38 22.87 15.32
N ALA A 126 3.25 23.76 14.34
CA ALA A 126 2.06 23.79 13.50
C ALA A 126 2.06 22.60 12.53
N VAL A 127 0.87 22.25 12.02
CA VAL A 127 0.68 21.15 11.06
C VAL A 127 1.06 21.61 9.65
N ASN A 128 2.36 21.82 9.42
CA ASN A 128 2.94 22.06 8.10
C ASN A 128 4.36 21.49 8.02
N THR A 129 4.81 21.18 6.81
CA THR A 129 6.09 20.49 6.57
C THR A 129 7.30 21.22 7.14
N ALA A 130 7.34 22.57 7.07
CA ALA A 130 8.49 23.36 7.48
C ALA A 130 8.67 23.34 9.01
N ASP A 131 7.58 23.53 9.75
CA ASP A 131 7.63 23.55 11.22
C ASP A 131 7.90 22.16 11.79
N ILE A 132 7.37 21.10 11.16
CA ILE A 132 7.67 19.71 11.52
C ILE A 132 9.15 19.41 11.29
N ALA A 133 9.70 19.77 10.12
CA ALA A 133 11.11 19.59 9.81
C ALA A 133 12.00 20.31 10.83
N ALA A 134 11.68 21.56 11.16
CA ALA A 134 12.41 22.35 12.15
C ALA A 134 12.35 21.72 13.55
N ALA A 135 11.20 21.19 13.96
CA ALA A 135 11.06 20.52 15.26
C ALA A 135 11.93 19.25 15.34
N ILE A 136 11.92 18.42 14.29
CA ILE A 136 12.68 17.15 14.24
C ILE A 136 14.18 17.40 14.10
N ALA A 137 14.60 18.45 13.39
CA ALA A 137 16.00 18.82 13.22
C ALA A 137 16.72 19.14 14.53
N ASN A 138 15.99 19.32 15.64
CA ASN A 138 16.55 19.54 16.98
C ASN A 138 16.71 18.26 17.82
N TRP A 139 16.18 17.13 17.33
CA TRP A 139 16.23 15.88 18.08
C TRP A 139 17.63 15.28 18.09
N LYS A 140 18.01 14.76 19.25
CA LYS A 140 19.24 14.00 19.47
C LYS A 140 18.87 12.83 20.36
N VAL A 141 19.45 11.67 20.12
CA VAL A 141 19.33 10.58 21.08
C VAL A 141 20.09 10.95 22.36
N GLU A 142 19.44 10.83 23.52
CA GLU A 142 20.15 10.89 24.80
C GLU A 142 21.05 9.67 24.93
N GLY A 143 22.36 9.90 24.92
CA GLY A 143 23.38 8.89 25.22
C GLY A 143 24.24 8.49 24.03
N GLU A 144 25.25 9.31 23.74
CA GLU A 144 26.63 8.90 23.46
C GLU A 144 27.58 9.86 24.20
#